data_AF-A0A401Z9Z5-F1
#
_entry.id   AF-A0A401Z9Z5-F1
#
_cell.length_a   1.000
_cell.length_b   1.000
_cell.length_c   1.000
_cell.angle_alpha   90.00
_cell.angle_beta   90.00
_cell.angle_gamma   90.00
#
_symmetry.space_group_name_H-M   'P 1'
#
loop_
_entity.id
_entity.type
_entity.pdbx_description
1 polymer ?
#
loop_
_entity_poly.entity_id
_entity_poly.type
_entity_poly.pdbx_seq_one_letter_code
_entity_poly.pdbx_strand_id
1 'polypeptide(L)'
;MSENEVVSSEQTLIPLQIPEKRELEIPGAPPVRLQTLDLARHIAIAPDHKQYVVATFADRNFGRDYVTTIYPQQGGYHTLVRLPLCEYVFSDPEEALQRHVELVQVIQQGKLRSYLKEK
;
A
#
# COMPACT_ATOMS: atom_id res chain seq x y z
N MET A 1 53.44 -13.82 4.02
CA MET A 1 53.13 -12.70 4.93
C MET A 1 52.57 -11.60 4.04
N SER A 2 51.30 -11.71 3.65
CA SER A 2 50.14 -10.98 4.23
C SER A 2 50.32 -9.47 3.97
N GLU A 3 49.46 -8.79 3.23
CA GLU A 3 48.05 -8.58 3.58
C GLU A 3 47.18 -8.30 2.34
N ASN A 4 46.03 -8.97 2.29
CA ASN A 4 44.91 -8.60 1.43
C ASN A 4 44.28 -7.32 2.00
N GLU A 5 44.39 -6.19 1.31
CA GLU A 5 43.50 -5.06 1.55
C GLU A 5 42.15 -5.35 0.88
N VAL A 6 41.22 -5.82 1.71
CA VAL A 6 39.79 -5.85 1.39
C VAL A 6 39.31 -4.40 1.33
N VAL A 7 39.19 -3.86 0.11
CA VAL A 7 38.56 -2.56 -0.11
C VAL A 7 37.06 -2.71 0.14
N SER A 8 36.69 -2.53 1.41
CA SER A 8 35.34 -2.21 1.84
C SER A 8 35.07 -0.75 1.48
N SER A 9 34.29 -0.49 0.43
CA SER A 9 33.76 0.85 0.17
C SER A 9 32.46 0.75 -0.62
N GLU A 10 31.38 0.75 0.15
CA GLU A 10 30.10 1.41 -0.09
C GLU A 10 29.38 1.07 -1.40
N GLN A 11 28.36 0.21 -1.28
CA GLN A 11 27.27 0.16 -2.25
C GLN A 11 26.62 1.53 -2.31
N THR A 12 27.03 2.34 -3.29
CA THR A 12 26.36 3.59 -3.62
C THR A 12 24.91 3.28 -3.91
N LEU A 13 24.01 3.70 -3.02
CA LEU A 13 22.57 3.67 -3.25
C LEU A 13 22.30 4.52 -4.49
N ILE A 14 22.06 3.87 -5.63
CA ILE A 14 21.61 4.56 -6.83
C ILE A 14 20.27 5.22 -6.47
N PRO A 15 20.15 6.56 -6.52
CA PRO A 15 18.89 7.21 -6.26
C PRO A 15 17.89 6.69 -7.29
N LEU A 16 16.83 6.03 -6.83
CA LEU A 16 15.67 5.75 -7.68
C LEU A 16 15.16 7.10 -8.17
N GLN A 17 15.43 7.43 -9.44
CA GLN A 17 14.77 8.54 -10.10
C GLN A 17 13.28 8.20 -10.17
N ILE A 18 12.51 8.78 -9.25
CA ILE A 18 11.05 8.73 -9.28
C ILE A 18 10.67 9.49 -10.56
N PRO A 19 10.07 8.83 -11.56
CA PRO A 19 9.69 9.51 -12.79
C PRO A 19 8.77 10.68 -12.46
N GLU A 20 9.08 11.86 -13.01
CA GLU A 20 8.24 13.05 -12.86
C GLU A 20 6.79 12.70 -13.21
N LYS A 21 5.91 12.99 -12.25
CA LYS A 21 4.47 12.74 -12.30
C LYS A 21 3.90 13.40 -13.55
N ARG A 22 3.71 12.63 -14.63
CA ARG A 22 3.03 13.10 -15.83
C ARG A 22 1.54 13.20 -15.51
N GLU A 23 1.07 14.43 -15.30
CA GLU A 23 -0.37 14.69 -15.22
C GLU A 23 -0.95 14.56 -16.63
N LEU A 24 -1.81 13.56 -16.80
CA LEU A 24 -2.54 13.36 -18.04
C LEU A 24 -3.77 14.27 -17.99
N GLU A 25 -3.75 15.38 -18.73
CA GLU A 25 -4.92 16.25 -18.86
C GLU A 25 -5.92 15.63 -19.85
N ILE A 26 -7.12 15.30 -19.35
CA ILE A 26 -8.26 14.87 -20.17
C ILE A 26 -9.31 15.99 -20.12
N PRO A 27 -9.59 16.67 -21.25
CA PRO A 27 -10.56 17.77 -21.28
C PRO A 27 -11.95 17.33 -20.78
N GLY A 28 -12.49 18.05 -19.79
CA GLY A 28 -13.82 17.80 -19.22
C GLY A 28 -13.89 16.68 -18.18
N ALA A 29 -12.77 16.00 -17.87
CA ALA A 29 -12.71 15.03 -16.79
C ALA A 29 -12.02 15.64 -15.55
N PRO A 30 -12.44 15.27 -14.32
CA PRO A 30 -11.67 15.53 -13.13
C PRO A 30 -10.24 14.96 -13.28
N PRO A 31 -9.20 15.62 -12.74
CA PRO A 31 -7.80 15.25 -12.98
C PRO A 31 -7.53 13.79 -12.65
N VAL A 32 -7.02 13.03 -13.64
CA VAL A 32 -6.64 11.62 -13.46
C VAL A 32 -5.26 11.58 -12.81
N ARG A 33 -5.23 11.34 -11.50
CA ARG A 33 -3.98 11.18 -10.74
C ARG A 33 -3.50 9.73 -10.88
N LEU A 34 -2.44 9.54 -11.67
CA LEU A 34 -1.77 8.24 -11.81
C LEU A 34 -1.17 7.82 -10.45
N GLN A 35 -1.62 6.68 -9.93
CA GLN A 35 -1.36 6.22 -8.57
C GLN A 35 0.01 5.52 -8.48
N THR A 36 1.07 6.30 -8.27
CA THR A 36 2.38 5.80 -7.78
C THR A 36 2.57 6.28 -6.33
N LEU A 37 1.70 5.83 -5.40
CA LEU A 37 1.48 6.51 -4.10
C LEU A 37 1.36 5.56 -2.89
N ASP A 38 1.57 4.26 -3.05
CA ASP A 38 1.46 3.31 -1.93
C ASP A 38 2.75 3.36 -1.07
N LEU A 39 2.64 3.76 0.20
CA LEU A 39 3.66 3.54 1.23
C LEU A 39 3.90 2.04 1.47
N ALA A 40 2.84 1.24 1.41
CA ALA A 40 2.91 -0.21 1.51
C ALA A 40 1.75 -0.86 0.76
N ARG A 41 2.01 -2.01 0.15
CA ARG A 41 0.99 -2.84 -0.48
C ARG A 41 1.30 -4.31 -0.24
N HIS A 42 0.32 -5.05 0.27
CA HIS A 42 0.48 -6.47 0.61
C HIS A 42 -0.71 -7.28 0.13
N ILE A 43 -0.46 -8.40 -0.56
CA ILE A 43 -1.50 -9.39 -0.86
C ILE A 43 -1.58 -10.37 0.31
N ALA A 44 -2.60 -10.24 1.14
CA ALA A 44 -2.86 -11.11 2.28
C ALA A 44 -3.84 -12.21 1.87
N ILE A 45 -3.43 -13.47 2.08
CA ILE A 45 -4.26 -14.64 1.78
C ILE A 45 -4.82 -15.15 3.11
N ALA A 46 -6.14 -15.20 3.23
CA ALA A 46 -6.81 -15.76 4.39
C ALA A 46 -6.79 -17.29 4.36
N PRO A 47 -7.02 -17.97 5.50
CA PRO A 47 -7.06 -19.44 5.57
C PRO A 47 -8.13 -20.07 4.66
N ASP A 48 -9.18 -19.34 4.30
CA ASP A 48 -10.21 -19.76 3.35
C ASP A 48 -9.83 -19.51 1.89
N HIS A 49 -8.55 -19.24 1.62
CA HIS A 49 -7.96 -18.92 0.31
C HIS A 49 -8.48 -17.64 -0.35
N LYS A 50 -9.30 -16.84 0.34
CA LYS A 50 -9.68 -15.52 -0.17
C LYS A 50 -8.47 -14.59 -0.12
N GLN A 51 -8.28 -13.85 -1.19
CA GLN A 51 -7.20 -12.89 -1.33
C GLN A 51 -7.70 -11.48 -1.07
N TYR A 52 -6.87 -10.70 -0.40
CA TYR A 52 -7.12 -9.31 -0.10
C TYR A 52 -5.87 -8.51 -0.40
N VAL A 53 -6.04 -7.29 -0.89
CA VAL A 53 -4.97 -6.30 -0.98
C VAL A 53 -5.11 -5.37 0.19
N VAL A 54 -4.10 -5.30 1.05
CA VAL A 54 -3.94 -4.23 2.03
C VAL A 54 -3.07 -3.17 1.39
N ALA A 55 -3.53 -1.93 1.36
CA ALA A 55 -2.79 -0.80 0.79
C ALA A 55 -2.75 0.35 1.79
N THR A 56 -1.58 0.98 1.89
CA THR A 56 -1.36 2.20 2.68
C THR A 56 -0.87 3.31 1.77
N PHE A 57 -1.70 4.34 1.70
CA PHE A 57 -1.69 5.56 0.90
C PHE A 57 -1.19 6.85 1.53
N ALA A 58 -0.60 7.78 0.78
CA ALA A 58 -0.85 9.21 1.06
C ALA A 58 -2.02 9.71 0.19
N ASP A 59 -3.07 10.25 0.79
CA ASP A 59 -4.29 10.69 0.08
C ASP A 59 -4.57 12.20 0.22
N ARG A 60 -3.48 12.99 0.18
CA ARG A 60 -3.50 14.46 0.30
C ARG A 60 -4.41 15.14 -0.71
N ASN A 61 -4.61 14.44 -1.81
CA ASN A 61 -5.44 14.79 -2.94
C ASN A 61 -6.92 14.98 -2.60
N PHE A 62 -7.41 14.27 -1.59
CA PHE A 62 -8.76 14.37 -1.05
C PHE A 62 -8.79 15.01 0.35
N GLY A 63 -7.72 15.72 0.74
CA GLY A 63 -7.60 16.35 2.05
C GLY A 63 -7.45 15.35 3.21
N ARG A 64 -7.07 14.10 2.90
CA ARG A 64 -6.75 13.07 3.90
C ARG A 64 -5.24 12.92 3.97
N ASP A 65 -4.69 12.62 5.13
CA ASP A 65 -3.23 12.48 5.24
C ASP A 65 -2.79 11.10 4.74
N TYR A 66 -2.87 10.08 5.59
CA TYR A 66 -2.50 8.71 5.26
C TYR A 66 -3.69 7.77 5.41
N VAL A 67 -3.88 6.87 4.44
CA VAL A 67 -5.03 5.97 4.40
C VAL A 67 -4.55 4.53 4.36
N THR A 68 -4.99 3.69 5.30
CA THR A 68 -4.80 2.23 5.24
C THR A 68 -6.13 1.55 4.97
N THR A 69 -6.19 0.71 3.95
CA THR A 69 -7.44 0.14 3.43
C THR A 69 -7.27 -1.30 2.94
N ILE A 70 -8.37 -2.05 2.95
CA ILE A 70 -8.44 -3.45 2.50
C ILE A 70 -9.37 -3.55 1.29
N TYR A 71 -8.88 -4.15 0.21
CA TYR A 71 -9.67 -4.49 -0.96
C TYR A 71 -9.80 -6.00 -1.13
N PRO A 72 -10.99 -6.53 -1.42
CA PRO A 72 -11.11 -7.93 -1.82
C PRO A 72 -10.50 -8.11 -3.21
N GLN A 73 -9.65 -9.12 -3.39
CA GLN A 73 -9.07 -9.45 -4.68
C GLN A 73 -9.86 -10.59 -5.31
N GLN A 74 -10.63 -10.26 -6.36
CA GLN A 74 -11.33 -11.26 -7.17
C GLN A 74 -10.39 -11.73 -8.29
N GLY A 75 -10.05 -13.01 -8.30
CA GLY A 75 -9.07 -13.60 -9.21
C GLY A 75 -9.44 -13.45 -10.69
N GLY A 76 -8.85 -12.47 -11.37
CA GLY A 76 -8.86 -12.33 -12.83
C GLY A 76 -9.81 -11.27 -13.41
N TYR A 77 -10.68 -10.66 -12.60
CA TYR A 77 -11.51 -9.55 -13.10
C TYR A 77 -10.81 -8.20 -12.89
N HIS A 78 -10.57 -7.48 -13.99
CA HIS A 78 -10.26 -6.06 -13.94
C HIS A 78 -11.48 -5.29 -13.41
N THR A 79 -11.53 -5.07 -12.10
CA THR A 79 -12.55 -4.23 -11.50
C THR A 79 -12.23 -2.77 -11.82
N LEU A 80 -13.14 -2.09 -12.53
CA LEU A 80 -13.04 -0.65 -12.80
C LEU A 80 -13.03 0.19 -11.51
N VAL A 81 -13.59 -0.34 -10.43
CA VAL A 81 -13.62 0.28 -9.09
C VAL A 81 -13.26 -0.77 -8.05
N ARG A 82 -12.29 -0.48 -7.18
CA ARG A 82 -12.01 -1.29 -5.99
C ARG A 82 -12.81 -0.73 -4.82
N LEU A 83 -13.82 -1.48 -4.37
CA LEU A 83 -14.58 -1.11 -3.18
C LEU A 83 -13.81 -1.55 -1.93
N PRO A 84 -13.43 -0.62 -1.04
CA PRO A 84 -12.76 -0.95 0.21
C PRO A 84 -13.73 -1.66 1.15
N LEU A 85 -13.25 -2.67 1.88
CA LEU A 85 -14.01 -3.27 2.99
C LEU A 85 -13.99 -2.37 4.23
N CYS A 86 -12.91 -1.62 4.40
CA CYS A 86 -12.74 -0.63 5.46
C CYS A 86 -11.62 0.35 5.08
N GLU A 87 -11.67 1.55 5.64
CA GLU A 87 -10.62 2.57 5.51
C GLU A 87 -10.30 3.14 6.89
N TYR A 88 -9.01 3.41 7.12
CA TYR A 88 -8.51 4.08 8.32
C TYR A 88 -7.65 5.26 7.90
N VAL A 89 -7.87 6.42 8.52
CA VAL A 89 -7.13 7.66 8.23
C VAL A 89 -6.24 8.00 9.42
N PHE A 90 -4.99 8.36 9.12
CA PHE A 90 -3.97 8.73 10.10
C PHE A 90 -3.25 9.99 9.65
N SER A 91 -2.84 10.84 10.60
CA SER A 91 -1.98 11.99 10.33
C SER A 91 -0.49 11.61 10.24
N ASP A 92 -0.11 10.45 10.80
CA ASP A 92 1.26 9.96 10.86
C ASP A 92 1.44 8.69 9.97
N PRO A 93 2.49 8.62 9.13
CA PRO A 93 2.73 7.45 8.29
C PRO A 93 3.12 6.19 9.08
N GLU A 94 3.78 6.30 10.24
CA GLU A 94 4.17 5.12 11.02
C GLU A 94 2.96 4.44 11.64
N GLU A 95 2.01 5.20 12.19
CA GLU A 95 0.72 4.68 12.65
C GLU A 95 -0.06 3.99 11.53
N ALA A 96 -0.07 4.57 10.33
CA ALA A 96 -0.72 3.98 9.17
C ALA A 96 -0.11 2.63 8.78
N LEU A 97 1.23 2.52 8.84
CA LEU A 97 1.97 1.29 8.57
C LEU A 97 1.80 0.25 9.69
N GLN A 98 1.76 0.67 10.95
CA GLN A 98 1.48 -0.24 12.05
C GLN A 98 0.08 -0.87 11.90
N ARG A 99 -0.92 -0.06 11.53
CA ARG A 99 -2.25 -0.56 11.18
C ARG A 99 -2.20 -1.49 9.98
N HIS A 100 -1.39 -1.21 8.96
CA HIS A 100 -1.23 -2.09 7.80
C HIS A 100 -0.81 -3.50 8.22
N VAL A 101 0.24 -3.60 9.03
CA VAL A 101 0.76 -4.89 9.53
C VAL A 101 -0.30 -5.64 10.34
N GLU A 102 -1.00 -4.94 11.23
CA GLU A 102 -2.10 -5.52 12.01
C GLU A 102 -3.20 -6.11 11.11
N LEU A 103 -3.62 -5.38 10.07
CA LEU A 103 -4.66 -5.85 9.16
C LEU A 103 -4.20 -7.07 8.35
N VAL A 104 -2.94 -7.10 7.89
CA VAL A 104 -2.37 -8.29 7.23
C VAL A 104 -2.44 -9.51 8.16
N GLN A 105 -2.04 -9.36 9.42
CA GLN A 105 -2.11 -10.44 10.40
C GLN A 105 -3.54 -10.89 10.68
N VAL A 106 -4.48 -9.96 10.85
CA VAL A 106 -5.92 -10.24 11.04
C VAL A 106 -6.48 -11.05 9.88
N ILE A 107 -6.13 -10.71 8.64
CA ILE A 107 -6.53 -11.45 7.44
C ILE A 107 -5.94 -12.87 7.45
N GLN A 108 -4.63 -12.99 7.64
CA GLN A 108 -3.92 -14.27 7.64
C GLN A 108 -4.40 -15.20 8.76
N GLN A 109 -4.89 -14.65 9.88
CA GLN A 109 -5.51 -15.42 10.97
C GLN A 109 -6.99 -15.77 10.73
N GLY A 110 -7.59 -15.32 9.63
CA GLY A 110 -9.01 -15.55 9.32
C GLY A 110 -9.98 -14.73 10.19
N LYS A 111 -9.50 -13.69 10.88
CA LYS A 111 -10.27 -12.89 11.86
C LYS A 111 -10.90 -11.63 11.27
N LEU A 112 -10.72 -11.36 9.98
CA LEU A 112 -11.17 -10.13 9.32
C LEU A 112 -12.65 -9.81 9.58
N ARG A 113 -13.56 -10.79 9.46
CA ARG A 113 -15.00 -10.55 9.67
C ARG A 113 -15.35 -10.12 11.09
N SER A 114 -14.72 -10.72 12.10
CA SER A 114 -14.96 -10.35 13.50
C SER A 114 -14.37 -8.97 13.79
N TYR A 115 -13.15 -8.74 13.32
CA TYR A 115 -12.46 -7.46 13.45
C TYR A 115 -13.26 -6.29 12.85
N LEU A 116 -13.92 -6.49 11.70
CA LEU A 116 -14.77 -5.46 11.06
C LEU A 116 -16.12 -5.23 11.77
N LYS A 117 -16.57 -6.12 12.66
CA LYS A 117 -17.84 -5.97 13.40
C LYS A 117 -17.67 -5.28 14.76
N GLU A 118 -16.45 -5.26 15.28
CA GLU A 118 -16.12 -4.72 16.60
C GLU A 118 -15.80 -3.22 16.57
N LYS A 119 -15.81 -2.58 15.39
CA LYS A 119 -15.61 -1.15 15.17
C LYS A 119 -16.83 -0.54 14.51
#